data_AF-A0AAV2RTR8-F1
#
_entry.id   AF-A0AAV2RTR8-F1
#
_cell.length_a   1.000
_cell.length_b   1.000
_cell.length_c   1.000
_cell.angle_alpha   90.00
_cell.angle_beta   90.00
_cell.angle_gamma   90.00
#
_symmetry.space_group_name_H-M   'P 1'
#
loop_
_entity.id
_entity.type
_entity.pdbx_description
1 polymer ?
#
loop_
_entity_poly.entity_id
_entity_poly.type
_entity_poly.pdbx_seq_one_letter_code
_entity_poly.pdbx_strand_id
1 'polypeptide(L)'
;MNPDGFETAKEGACDGYYNSGRENANNKDLNRNFPSQWEHPHNNEMFKGREPETLAIMSWIVQNPFVLSGNLHGGSVVASYPFDDTVSHQECCKYSASPDDDLFRHLALTYASNHGTMSAGNLCSGDHFKNGTTNGADWYDVKGGMQDFNYVYGSCWEVTFELSCCKYPKASELPKEWRNNKESLLAFMEHTHMGAKGVVSDAVSGDTLEGVSVSVQDINYNVTTSRRGEYWRLLLPGTYTLVAKAYGYEPTEQEIVIVNGTVTRQDLKLNPINKVVEATTLLTTAPSTTTTTTTTTTAKPELPEEKGFVTKPEFKY
;
A
#
# COMPACT_ATOMS: atom_id res chain seq x y z
N MET A 1 -2.52 5.21 15.37
CA MET A 1 -3.86 4.81 14.90
C MET A 1 -4.89 4.80 16.03
N ASN A 2 -4.58 4.25 17.22
CA ASN A 2 -5.53 4.11 18.33
C ASN A 2 -5.14 4.97 19.56
N PRO A 3 -5.42 6.28 19.58
CA PRO A 3 -5.09 7.13 20.74
C PRO A 3 -5.95 6.80 21.96
N ASP A 4 -7.23 6.49 21.80
CA ASP A 4 -8.13 6.20 22.92
C ASP A 4 -7.70 4.92 23.67
N GLY A 5 -7.34 3.87 22.93
CA GLY A 5 -6.75 2.67 23.52
C GLY A 5 -5.45 2.98 24.27
N PHE A 6 -4.56 3.79 23.69
CA PHE A 6 -3.30 4.17 24.33
C PHE A 6 -3.48 4.85 25.69
N GLU A 7 -4.43 5.77 25.83
CA GLU A 7 -4.71 6.45 27.11
C GLU A 7 -5.23 5.50 28.20
N THR A 8 -5.83 4.36 27.81
CA THR A 8 -6.26 3.31 28.75
C THR A 8 -5.16 2.30 29.09
N ALA A 9 -4.07 2.28 28.31
CA ALA A 9 -2.97 1.33 28.47
C ALA A 9 -2.12 1.66 29.70
N LYS A 10 -1.58 0.64 30.36
CA LYS A 10 -0.76 0.81 31.58
C LYS A 10 0.71 0.46 31.36
N GLU A 11 1.60 1.43 31.57
CA GLU A 11 3.05 1.24 31.40
C GLU A 11 3.56 0.04 32.21
N GLY A 12 4.37 -0.81 31.55
CA GLY A 12 4.88 -2.06 32.10
C GLY A 12 3.97 -3.27 31.91
N ALA A 13 2.78 -3.12 31.33
CA ALA A 13 1.92 -4.24 30.96
C ALA A 13 2.45 -4.93 29.69
N CYS A 14 3.09 -6.09 29.86
CA CYS A 14 3.71 -6.81 28.75
C CYS A 14 2.81 -7.83 28.07
N ASP A 15 1.80 -8.38 28.75
CA ASP A 15 1.00 -9.52 28.28
C ASP A 15 -0.20 -9.11 27.38
N GLY A 16 -0.71 -7.90 27.57
CA GLY A 16 -1.81 -7.33 26.81
C GLY A 16 -3.19 -7.85 27.21
N TYR A 17 -3.36 -8.35 28.44
CA TYR A 17 -4.67 -8.78 28.94
C TYR A 17 -5.42 -7.67 29.69
N TYR A 18 -4.88 -7.20 30.82
CA TYR A 18 -5.58 -6.24 31.69
C TYR A 18 -5.11 -4.81 31.40
N ASN A 19 -6.07 -3.91 31.10
CA ASN A 19 -5.79 -2.50 30.77
C ASN A 19 -4.69 -2.38 29.69
N SER A 20 -4.81 -3.21 28.64
CA SER A 20 -3.83 -3.27 27.57
C SER A 20 -3.95 -2.11 26.58
N GLY A 21 -5.14 -1.53 26.47
CA GLY A 21 -5.44 -0.51 25.47
C GLY A 21 -5.39 -1.02 24.03
N ARG A 22 -5.50 -2.35 23.83
CA ARG A 22 -5.42 -2.98 22.51
C ARG A 22 -6.56 -2.52 21.60
N GLU A 23 -7.78 -2.64 22.09
CA GLU A 23 -8.99 -2.24 21.39
C GLU A 23 -9.17 -0.72 21.39
N ASN A 24 -10.01 -0.21 20.49
CA ASN A 24 -10.43 1.20 20.52
C ASN A 24 -11.48 1.48 21.62
N ALA A 25 -11.99 2.71 21.69
CA ALA A 25 -12.99 3.12 22.69
C ALA A 25 -14.30 2.29 22.67
N ASN A 26 -14.62 1.64 21.55
CA ASN A 26 -15.79 0.77 21.40
C ASN A 26 -15.47 -0.72 21.67
N ASN A 27 -14.29 -1.02 22.21
CA ASN A 27 -13.80 -2.38 22.45
C ASN A 27 -13.71 -3.21 21.15
N LYS A 28 -13.30 -2.59 20.05
CA LYS A 28 -13.02 -3.28 18.79
C LYS A 28 -11.52 -3.36 18.51
N ASP A 29 -11.08 -4.53 18.07
CA ASP A 29 -9.74 -4.73 17.54
C ASP A 29 -9.66 -4.13 16.12
N LEU A 30 -8.96 -3.01 16.00
CA LEU A 30 -8.82 -2.29 14.72
C LEU A 30 -8.11 -3.13 13.66
N ASN A 31 -7.20 -4.03 14.06
CA ASN A 31 -6.51 -4.95 13.16
C ASN A 31 -7.32 -6.25 12.89
N ARG A 32 -8.63 -6.22 13.16
CA ARG A 32 -9.65 -7.18 12.67
C ARG A 32 -10.82 -6.46 12.00
N ASN A 33 -10.70 -5.15 11.81
CA ASN A 33 -11.81 -4.31 11.40
C ASN A 33 -11.74 -3.90 9.93
N PHE A 34 -10.66 -4.15 9.19
CA PHE A 34 -10.60 -3.87 7.75
C PHE A 34 -11.35 -4.93 6.92
N PRO A 35 -11.77 -4.60 5.68
CA PRO A 35 -12.29 -5.60 4.74
C PRO A 35 -11.26 -6.70 4.42
N SER A 36 -11.66 -7.96 4.46
CA SER A 36 -10.83 -9.09 4.02
C SER A 36 -11.01 -9.35 2.53
N GLN A 37 -9.91 -9.68 1.85
CA GLN A 37 -9.88 -9.96 0.41
C GLN A 37 -10.69 -11.19 -0.01
N TRP A 38 -10.90 -12.14 0.91
CA TRP A 38 -11.58 -13.41 0.64
C TRP A 38 -13.12 -13.32 0.70
N GLU A 39 -13.67 -12.21 1.20
CA GLU A 39 -15.12 -12.05 1.38
C GLU A 39 -15.81 -11.38 0.20
N HIS A 40 -15.05 -10.86 -0.77
CA HIS A 40 -15.56 -10.10 -1.93
C HIS A 40 -16.71 -9.12 -1.58
N PRO A 41 -16.53 -8.26 -0.56
CA PRO A 41 -17.62 -7.41 -0.08
C PRO A 41 -18.12 -6.49 -1.20
N HIS A 42 -19.44 -6.38 -1.35
CA HIS A 42 -20.02 -5.36 -2.23
C HIS A 42 -19.65 -3.96 -1.71
N ASN A 43 -19.73 -2.92 -2.57
CA ASN A 43 -19.33 -1.55 -2.19
C ASN A 43 -19.97 -1.04 -0.88
N ASN A 44 -21.23 -1.39 -0.62
CA ASN A 44 -21.93 -0.98 0.61
C ASN A 44 -21.42 -1.71 1.86
N GLU A 45 -20.76 -2.86 1.70
CA GLU A 45 -20.21 -3.69 2.78
C GLU A 45 -18.78 -3.30 3.15
N MET A 46 -18.07 -2.59 2.27
CA MET A 46 -16.72 -2.05 2.54
C MET A 46 -16.70 -1.20 3.82
N PHE A 47 -17.71 -0.36 4.02
CA PHE A 47 -17.78 0.61 5.11
C PHE A 47 -18.62 0.14 6.32
N LYS A 48 -19.39 -0.93 6.17
CA LYS A 48 -20.38 -1.34 7.18
C LYS A 48 -19.67 -1.94 8.40
N GLY A 49 -20.01 -1.43 9.59
CA GLY A 49 -19.49 -1.96 10.87
C GLY A 49 -18.01 -1.64 11.12
N ARG A 50 -17.46 -0.67 10.38
CA ARG A 50 -16.09 -0.19 10.54
C ARG A 50 -16.03 0.93 11.57
N GLU A 51 -15.00 0.90 12.39
CA GLU A 51 -14.72 1.91 13.41
C GLU A 51 -14.24 3.22 12.77
N PRO A 52 -14.42 4.37 13.43
CA PRO A 52 -14.02 5.66 12.86
C PRO A 52 -12.53 5.72 12.52
N GLU A 53 -11.66 5.11 13.32
CA GLU A 53 -10.21 5.03 13.06
C GLU A 53 -9.93 4.22 11.79
N THR A 54 -10.58 3.07 11.63
CA THR A 54 -10.45 2.21 10.45
C THR A 54 -10.94 2.94 9.20
N LEU A 55 -12.10 3.61 9.25
CA LEU A 55 -12.61 4.39 8.12
C LEU A 55 -11.69 5.55 7.73
N ALA A 56 -11.10 6.24 8.71
CA ALA A 56 -10.15 7.31 8.47
C ALA A 56 -8.87 6.79 7.77
N ILE A 57 -8.32 5.67 8.24
CA ILE A 57 -7.13 5.05 7.65
C ILE A 57 -7.43 4.46 6.27
N MET A 58 -8.55 3.75 6.08
CA MET A 58 -8.98 3.28 4.76
C MET A 58 -9.05 4.43 3.76
N SER A 59 -9.70 5.54 4.17
CA SER A 59 -9.82 6.74 3.34
C SER A 59 -8.47 7.36 3.02
N TRP A 60 -7.56 7.41 4.00
CA TRP A 60 -6.22 7.96 3.83
C TRP A 60 -5.38 7.13 2.87
N ILE A 61 -5.42 5.80 2.99
CA ILE A 61 -4.72 4.86 2.12
C ILE A 61 -5.19 5.02 0.66
N VAL A 62 -6.50 4.95 0.40
CA VAL A 62 -7.01 4.96 -0.99
C VAL A 62 -6.94 6.33 -1.67
N GLN A 63 -6.79 7.42 -0.91
CA GLN A 63 -6.71 8.78 -1.46
C GLN A 63 -5.29 9.26 -1.74
N ASN A 64 -4.28 8.52 -1.27
CA ASN A 64 -2.88 8.91 -1.41
C ASN A 64 -2.10 7.79 -2.11
N PRO A 65 -1.18 8.11 -3.03
CA PRO A 65 -0.38 7.10 -3.71
C PRO A 65 0.75 6.61 -2.81
N PHE A 66 0.42 5.99 -1.68
CA PHE A 66 1.41 5.34 -0.82
C PHE A 66 2.02 4.15 -1.56
N VAL A 67 3.36 4.06 -1.51
CA VAL A 67 4.10 3.01 -2.21
C VAL A 67 4.53 1.92 -1.24
N LEU A 68 5.15 2.30 -0.13
CA LEU A 68 5.66 1.38 0.89
C LEU A 68 5.15 1.83 2.26
N SER A 69 4.73 0.88 3.09
CA SER A 69 4.25 1.14 4.45
C SER A 69 4.80 0.12 5.44
N GLY A 70 4.87 0.49 6.71
CA GLY A 70 5.21 -0.39 7.80
C GLY A 70 4.33 -0.08 9.01
N ASN A 71 3.54 -1.04 9.48
CA ASN A 71 2.75 -0.87 10.69
C ASN A 71 3.49 -1.51 11.88
N LEU A 72 3.44 -0.88 13.06
CA LEU A 72 4.28 -1.22 14.21
C LEU A 72 3.44 -1.83 15.34
N HIS A 73 3.87 -2.99 15.81
CA HIS A 73 3.18 -3.80 16.81
C HIS A 73 4.14 -4.23 17.94
N GLY A 74 3.58 -4.82 18.99
CA GLY A 74 4.33 -5.44 20.08
C GLY A 74 3.64 -6.70 20.59
N GLY A 75 4.43 -7.58 21.20
CA GLY A 75 4.02 -8.90 21.66
C GLY A 75 4.93 -10.02 21.13
N SER A 76 5.72 -9.74 20.09
CA SER A 76 6.75 -10.62 19.54
C SER A 76 7.95 -9.77 19.03
N VAL A 77 8.94 -10.39 18.39
CA VAL A 77 10.00 -9.69 17.65
C VAL A 77 10.22 -10.36 16.30
N VAL A 78 9.49 -9.90 15.28
CA VAL A 78 9.45 -10.50 13.94
C VAL A 78 8.93 -9.50 12.90
N ALA A 79 9.43 -9.57 11.67
CA ALA A 79 8.81 -8.91 10.52
C ALA A 79 7.83 -9.87 9.83
N SER A 80 6.54 -9.59 9.97
CA SER A 80 5.45 -10.36 9.36
C SER A 80 5.00 -9.72 8.06
N TYR A 81 4.79 -10.54 7.02
CA TYR A 81 4.44 -10.07 5.68
C TYR A 81 3.22 -10.81 5.09
N PRO A 82 2.54 -10.20 4.11
CA PRO A 82 1.33 -10.76 3.51
C PRO A 82 1.48 -12.18 2.92
N PHE A 83 0.38 -12.93 2.85
CA PHE A 83 -0.93 -12.58 3.41
C PHE A 83 -1.07 -12.98 4.88
N ASP A 84 -1.91 -12.24 5.59
CA ASP A 84 -2.25 -12.41 7.00
C ASP A 84 -3.32 -13.49 7.21
N ASP A 85 -4.16 -13.76 6.22
CA ASP A 85 -5.20 -14.80 6.28
C ASP A 85 -5.19 -15.75 5.07
N THR A 86 -5.97 -16.83 5.20
CA THR A 86 -6.22 -17.81 4.13
C THR A 86 -7.69 -17.86 3.78
N VAL A 87 -8.01 -18.27 2.54
CA VAL A 87 -9.40 -18.55 2.10
C VAL A 87 -10.15 -19.50 3.05
N SER A 88 -9.41 -20.44 3.66
CA SER A 88 -9.97 -21.43 4.60
C SER A 88 -10.09 -20.93 6.04
N HIS A 89 -9.52 -19.78 6.38
CA HIS A 89 -9.37 -19.28 7.75
C HIS A 89 -8.88 -20.34 8.74
N GLN A 90 -7.85 -21.09 8.35
CA GLN A 90 -7.20 -22.06 9.22
C GLN A 90 -6.41 -21.31 10.29
N GLU A 91 -6.52 -21.69 11.56
CA GLU A 91 -5.96 -20.95 12.70
C GLU A 91 -4.47 -20.58 12.56
N CYS A 92 -3.62 -21.46 12.04
CA CYS A 92 -2.19 -21.19 11.83
C CYS A 92 -1.58 -22.08 10.76
N CYS A 93 -0.27 -21.86 10.54
CA CYS A 93 0.64 -22.88 10.02
C CYS A 93 0.35 -23.25 8.56
N LYS A 94 -0.21 -22.29 7.82
CA LYS A 94 -0.50 -22.39 6.40
C LYS A 94 -0.03 -21.13 5.70
N TYR A 95 1.09 -21.25 5.01
CA TYR A 95 1.65 -20.21 4.16
C TYR A 95 0.63 -19.71 3.12
N SER A 96 0.41 -18.40 3.08
CA SER A 96 -0.50 -17.72 2.17
C SER A 96 0.28 -16.73 1.31
N ALA A 97 0.82 -17.23 0.20
CA ALA A 97 1.69 -16.44 -0.67
C ALA A 97 0.91 -15.34 -1.40
N SER A 98 1.45 -14.12 -1.42
CA SER A 98 0.97 -13.05 -2.29
C SER A 98 1.61 -13.13 -3.69
N PRO A 99 1.06 -12.47 -4.72
CA PRO A 99 1.72 -12.36 -6.02
C PRO A 99 3.14 -11.76 -5.96
N ASP A 100 3.42 -10.91 -4.96
CA ASP A 100 4.70 -10.26 -4.72
C ASP A 100 5.47 -10.90 -3.54
N ASP A 101 5.29 -12.20 -3.28
CA ASP A 101 5.85 -12.92 -2.12
C ASP A 101 7.37 -12.72 -1.97
N ASP A 102 8.14 -12.89 -3.05
CA ASP A 102 9.60 -12.71 -3.01
C ASP A 102 10.00 -11.27 -2.65
N LEU A 103 9.26 -10.28 -3.13
CA LEU A 103 9.47 -8.87 -2.78
C LEU A 103 9.15 -8.64 -1.30
N PHE A 104 8.02 -9.14 -0.80
CA PHE A 104 7.65 -9.02 0.61
C PHE A 104 8.66 -9.69 1.53
N ARG A 105 9.15 -10.88 1.17
CA ARG A 105 10.23 -11.57 1.89
C ARG A 105 11.49 -10.72 1.93
N HIS A 106 11.86 -10.07 0.84
CA HIS A 106 13.01 -9.17 0.78
C HIS A 106 12.82 -7.93 1.68
N LEU A 107 11.64 -7.30 1.64
CA LEU A 107 11.30 -6.14 2.45
C LEU A 107 11.32 -6.48 3.96
N ALA A 108 10.68 -7.57 4.36
CA ALA A 108 10.69 -8.05 5.74
C ALA A 108 12.10 -8.42 6.22
N LEU A 109 12.87 -9.12 5.38
CA LEU A 109 14.24 -9.50 5.69
C LEU A 109 15.16 -8.27 5.82
N THR A 110 14.94 -7.22 5.03
CA THR A 110 15.70 -5.97 5.14
C THR A 110 15.54 -5.36 6.53
N TYR A 111 14.31 -5.30 7.05
CA TYR A 111 14.08 -4.79 8.39
C TYR A 111 14.72 -5.70 9.44
N ALA A 112 14.44 -7.00 9.37
CA ALA A 112 14.86 -7.98 10.38
C ALA A 112 16.39 -8.14 10.47
N SER A 113 17.09 -8.09 9.34
CA SER A 113 18.55 -8.22 9.27
C SER A 113 19.30 -6.99 9.76
N ASN A 114 18.72 -5.79 9.62
CA ASN A 114 19.28 -4.54 10.16
C ASN A 114 18.87 -4.29 11.62
N HIS A 115 17.92 -5.05 12.15
CA HIS A 115 17.44 -4.87 13.52
C HIS A 115 18.45 -5.46 14.51
N GLY A 116 18.67 -4.78 15.64
CA GLY A 116 19.66 -5.18 16.64
C GLY A 116 19.50 -6.62 17.17
N THR A 117 18.30 -7.18 17.11
CA THR A 117 18.00 -8.52 17.68
C THR A 117 17.06 -9.40 16.85
N MET A 118 16.33 -8.86 15.86
CA MET A 118 15.15 -9.56 15.28
C MET A 118 15.56 -10.81 14.50
N SER A 119 16.69 -10.74 13.79
CA SER A 119 17.24 -11.84 13.00
C SER A 119 17.52 -13.13 13.80
N ALA A 120 17.65 -13.05 15.14
CA ALA A 120 17.78 -14.21 16.01
C ALA A 120 16.54 -15.12 15.97
N GLY A 121 15.34 -14.53 15.81
CA GLY A 121 14.12 -15.28 15.57
C GLY A 121 13.48 -15.99 16.77
N ASN A 122 14.08 -15.90 17.96
CA ASN A 122 13.66 -16.65 19.15
C ASN A 122 13.74 -15.83 20.44
N LEU A 123 13.47 -14.53 20.36
CA LEU A 123 13.61 -13.62 21.50
C LEU A 123 12.47 -13.74 22.52
N CYS A 124 11.25 -14.03 22.06
CA CYS A 124 10.09 -14.18 22.93
C CYS A 124 9.76 -15.67 23.11
N SER A 125 9.10 -16.00 24.22
CA SER A 125 8.76 -17.38 24.55
C SER A 125 7.82 -17.98 23.50
N GLY A 126 8.25 -19.05 22.82
CA GLY A 126 7.48 -19.73 21.78
C GLY A 126 7.80 -19.27 20.35
N ASP A 127 8.58 -18.20 20.19
CA ASP A 127 8.94 -17.68 18.87
C ASP A 127 10.06 -18.50 18.23
N HIS A 128 9.85 -18.88 16.97
CA HIS A 128 10.81 -19.62 16.16
C HIS A 128 10.76 -19.14 14.70
N PHE A 129 11.13 -17.89 14.47
CA PHE A 129 11.08 -17.25 13.15
C PHE A 129 12.44 -17.31 12.45
N LYS A 130 12.54 -18.11 11.40
CA LYS A 130 13.78 -18.17 10.60
C LYS A 130 14.13 -16.78 10.07
N ASN A 131 15.34 -16.31 10.40
CA ASN A 131 15.85 -14.98 10.06
C ASN A 131 15.00 -13.80 10.58
N GLY A 132 14.17 -14.02 11.61
CA GLY A 132 13.33 -12.96 12.17
C GLY A 132 12.17 -12.53 11.27
N THR A 133 11.72 -13.39 10.36
CA THR A 133 10.63 -13.09 9.43
C THR A 133 9.57 -14.20 9.42
N THR A 134 8.33 -13.86 9.08
CA THR A 134 7.24 -14.84 8.91
C THR A 134 6.20 -14.37 7.89
N ASN A 135 5.59 -15.31 7.17
CA ASN A 135 4.30 -15.02 6.52
C ASN A 135 3.23 -14.91 7.62
N GLY A 136 2.30 -13.95 7.50
CA GLY A 136 1.28 -13.68 8.51
C GLY A 136 0.42 -14.91 8.80
N ALA A 137 -0.22 -15.46 7.78
CA ALA A 137 -1.09 -16.63 7.90
C ALA A 137 -0.36 -17.91 8.36
N ASP A 138 0.91 -18.06 8.00
CA ASP A 138 1.73 -19.18 8.49
C ASP A 138 1.99 -19.09 9.99
N TRP A 139 2.11 -17.87 10.53
CA TRP A 139 2.20 -17.66 11.97
C TRP A 139 0.85 -17.90 12.65
N TYR A 140 -0.18 -17.13 12.29
CA TYR A 140 -1.58 -17.36 12.66
C TYR A 140 -2.51 -16.50 11.80
N ASP A 141 -3.72 -16.97 11.52
CA ASP A 141 -4.67 -16.30 10.62
C ASP A 141 -5.23 -15.00 11.24
N VAL A 142 -5.06 -13.91 10.50
CA VAL A 142 -5.46 -12.54 10.87
C VAL A 142 -6.40 -11.96 9.81
N LYS A 143 -7.66 -12.37 9.89
CA LYS A 143 -8.71 -11.80 9.05
C LYS A 143 -8.97 -10.31 9.36
N GLY A 144 -9.03 -9.49 8.32
CA GLY A 144 -9.42 -8.08 8.42
C GLY A 144 -8.31 -7.18 8.99
N GLY A 145 -7.05 -7.56 8.78
CA GLY A 145 -5.88 -6.75 9.11
C GLY A 145 -5.67 -5.57 8.16
N MET A 146 -4.98 -4.55 8.65
CA MET A 146 -4.62 -3.35 7.87
C MET A 146 -3.57 -3.64 6.78
N GLN A 147 -2.66 -4.58 7.06
CA GLN A 147 -1.56 -4.95 6.18
C GLN A 147 -2.05 -5.40 4.80
N ASP A 148 -2.93 -6.41 4.78
CA ASP A 148 -3.47 -6.95 3.54
C ASP A 148 -4.37 -5.95 2.82
N PHE A 149 -5.07 -5.08 3.56
CA PHE A 149 -5.88 -4.00 2.97
C PHE A 149 -5.03 -3.03 2.14
N ASN A 150 -3.85 -2.62 2.65
CA ASN A 150 -2.92 -1.75 1.91
C ASN A 150 -2.52 -2.35 0.56
N TYR A 151 -2.19 -3.64 0.55
CA TYR A 151 -1.76 -4.31 -0.67
C TYR A 151 -2.93 -4.50 -1.64
N VAL A 152 -4.09 -4.97 -1.17
CA VAL A 152 -5.23 -5.30 -2.04
C VAL A 152 -5.94 -4.07 -2.59
N TYR A 153 -6.04 -2.98 -1.82
CA TYR A 153 -6.85 -1.80 -2.18
C TYR A 153 -6.04 -0.50 -2.33
N GLY A 154 -4.80 -0.45 -1.83
CA GLY A 154 -4.02 0.79 -1.74
C GLY A 154 -2.86 0.95 -2.72
N SER A 155 -2.50 -0.07 -3.51
CA SER A 155 -1.23 -0.10 -4.26
C SER A 155 0.02 0.08 -3.37
N CYS A 156 -0.07 -0.33 -2.11
CA CYS A 156 0.96 -0.11 -1.09
C CYS A 156 1.44 -1.42 -0.46
N TRP A 157 2.75 -1.66 -0.49
CA TRP A 157 3.36 -2.84 0.15
C TRP A 157 3.56 -2.56 1.64
N GLU A 158 2.61 -3.01 2.47
CA GLU A 158 2.72 -2.90 3.93
C GLU A 158 3.32 -4.17 4.55
N VAL A 159 4.24 -3.99 5.50
CA VAL A 159 4.80 -5.06 6.34
C VAL A 159 4.48 -4.76 7.81
N THR A 160 4.13 -5.77 8.58
CA THR A 160 3.88 -5.65 10.03
C THR A 160 5.16 -5.94 10.80
N PHE A 161 5.60 -5.01 11.65
CA PHE A 161 6.79 -5.16 12.47
C PHE A 161 6.43 -5.31 13.95
N GLU A 162 6.64 -6.50 14.50
CA GLU A 162 6.57 -6.76 15.94
C GLU A 162 7.93 -6.37 16.56
N LEU A 163 7.94 -5.38 17.45
CA LEU A 163 9.20 -4.73 17.86
C LEU A 163 9.74 -5.21 19.20
N SER A 164 8.88 -5.71 20.08
CA SER A 164 9.24 -6.07 21.44
C SER A 164 8.32 -7.14 22.03
N CYS A 165 8.90 -8.09 22.77
CA CYS A 165 8.11 -9.09 23.51
C CYS A 165 7.18 -8.43 24.54
N CYS A 166 7.65 -7.37 25.21
CA CYS A 166 6.81 -6.57 26.08
C CYS A 166 6.02 -5.57 25.24
N LYS A 167 4.68 -5.67 25.28
CA LYS A 167 3.78 -4.77 24.53
C LYS A 167 3.92 -3.29 24.93
N TYR A 168 4.00 -3.02 26.24
CA TYR A 168 4.14 -1.66 26.73
C TYR A 168 5.31 -1.56 27.74
N PRO A 169 6.56 -1.51 27.26
CA PRO A 169 7.75 -1.48 28.11
C PRO A 169 7.86 -0.16 28.87
N LYS A 170 8.71 -0.14 29.91
CA LYS A 170 9.01 1.09 30.64
C LYS A 170 9.77 2.08 29.76
N ALA A 171 9.60 3.37 30.03
CA ALA A 171 10.28 4.46 29.34
C ALA A 171 11.81 4.33 29.32
N SER A 172 12.39 3.67 30.33
CA SER A 172 13.83 3.38 30.41
C SER A 172 14.35 2.48 29.29
N GLU A 173 13.50 1.67 28.67
CA GLU A 173 13.87 0.78 27.56
C GLU A 173 13.86 1.49 26.20
N LEU A 174 13.16 2.62 26.07
CA LEU A 174 12.99 3.32 24.78
C LEU A 174 14.30 3.68 24.08
N PRO A 175 15.37 4.14 24.76
CA PRO A 175 16.66 4.40 24.08
C PRO A 175 17.30 3.15 23.49
N LYS A 176 17.05 1.97 24.09
CA LYS A 176 17.51 0.68 23.56
C LYS A 176 16.69 0.29 22.35
N GLU A 177 15.37 0.39 22.42
CA GLU A 177 14.52 0.06 21.27
C GLU A 177 14.76 0.99 20.08
N TRP A 178 15.02 2.29 20.32
CA TRP A 178 15.46 3.19 19.27
C TRP A 178 16.75 2.71 18.59
N ARG A 179 17.77 2.33 19.37
CA ARG A 179 19.03 1.82 18.83
C ARG A 179 18.85 0.52 18.04
N ASN A 180 17.94 -0.35 18.49
CA ASN A 180 17.64 -1.61 17.79
C ASN A 180 16.96 -1.37 16.44
N ASN A 181 16.08 -0.37 16.34
CA ASN A 181 15.20 -0.16 15.19
C ASN A 181 15.65 0.91 14.21
N LYS A 182 16.52 1.84 14.63
CA LYS A 182 16.89 3.01 13.81
C LYS A 182 17.37 2.62 12.41
N GLU A 183 18.30 1.68 12.30
CA GLU A 183 18.83 1.27 11.00
C GLU A 183 17.79 0.51 10.18
N SER A 184 17.02 -0.39 10.79
CA SER A 184 15.93 -1.10 10.14
C SER A 184 14.88 -0.17 9.53
N LEU A 185 14.48 0.87 10.26
CA LEU A 185 13.51 1.85 9.80
C LEU A 185 14.05 2.61 8.58
N LEU A 186 15.31 3.04 8.62
CA LEU A 186 15.94 3.76 7.50
C LEU A 186 16.08 2.85 6.27
N ALA A 187 16.69 1.67 6.44
CA ALA A 187 16.89 0.72 5.36
C ALA A 187 15.56 0.27 4.71
N PHE A 188 14.50 0.10 5.51
CA PHE A 188 13.18 -0.20 4.99
C PHE A 188 12.60 0.97 4.19
N MET A 189 12.66 2.21 4.69
CA MET A 189 12.15 3.38 3.97
C MET A 189 12.89 3.63 2.65
N GLU A 190 14.19 3.32 2.58
CA GLU A 190 14.99 3.44 1.35
C GLU A 190 14.47 2.55 0.21
N HIS A 191 13.82 1.41 0.52
CA HIS A 191 13.20 0.54 -0.48
C HIS A 191 11.98 1.15 -1.16
N THR A 192 11.45 2.29 -0.70
CA THR A 192 10.48 3.05 -1.50
C THR A 192 11.08 3.54 -2.83
N HIS A 193 12.40 3.47 -2.99
CA HIS A 193 13.15 3.85 -4.19
C HIS A 193 13.76 2.64 -4.93
N MET A 194 13.09 1.49 -4.93
CA MET A 194 13.45 0.33 -5.77
C MET A 194 12.43 0.09 -6.90
N GLY A 195 12.76 -0.81 -7.83
CA GLY A 195 11.86 -1.22 -8.90
C GLY A 195 11.72 -0.17 -10.01
N ALA A 196 10.49 0.01 -10.50
CA ALA A 196 10.16 0.92 -11.59
C ALA A 196 9.27 2.08 -11.12
N LYS A 197 9.43 3.25 -11.75
CA LYS A 197 8.48 4.36 -11.64
C LYS A 197 8.39 5.11 -12.95
N GLY A 198 7.34 5.89 -13.14
CA GLY A 198 7.25 6.76 -14.31
C GLY A 198 5.93 7.48 -14.39
N VAL A 199 5.72 8.14 -15.52
CA VAL A 199 4.45 8.78 -15.87
C VAL A 199 3.83 8.07 -17.05
N VAL A 200 2.51 7.88 -17.00
CA VAL A 200 1.72 7.41 -18.13
C VAL A 200 0.99 8.58 -18.78
N SER A 201 1.11 8.70 -20.11
CA SER A 201 0.48 9.79 -20.87
C SER A 201 -0.23 9.30 -22.13
N ASP A 202 -1.18 10.09 -22.62
CA ASP A 202 -1.76 9.96 -23.95
C ASP A 202 -0.68 10.20 -25.02
N ALA A 203 -0.55 9.30 -25.99
CA ALA A 203 0.48 9.38 -27.02
C ALA A 203 0.26 10.53 -28.02
N VAL A 204 -0.98 11.01 -28.17
CA VAL A 204 -1.40 12.05 -29.12
C VAL A 204 -1.43 13.41 -28.46
N SER A 205 -2.15 13.57 -27.35
CA SER A 205 -2.26 14.86 -26.67
C SER A 205 -1.06 15.19 -25.78
N GLY A 206 -0.39 14.15 -25.26
CA GLY A 206 0.67 14.30 -24.26
C GLY A 206 0.17 14.48 -22.82
N ASP A 207 -1.15 14.49 -22.60
CA ASP A 207 -1.73 14.64 -21.27
C ASP A 207 -1.43 13.42 -20.39
N THR A 208 -1.18 13.64 -19.10
CA THR A 208 -0.98 12.55 -18.13
C THR A 208 -2.29 11.83 -17.83
N LEU A 209 -2.25 10.52 -17.67
CA LEU A 209 -3.42 9.67 -17.49
C LEU A 209 -3.53 9.15 -16.05
N GLU A 210 -4.56 9.58 -15.33
CA GLU A 210 -4.95 9.03 -14.02
C GLU A 210 -5.68 7.70 -14.17
N GLY A 211 -5.53 6.78 -13.20
CA GLY A 211 -6.32 5.56 -13.16
C GLY A 211 -5.85 4.46 -14.11
N VAL A 212 -4.66 4.59 -14.71
CA VAL A 212 -4.10 3.56 -15.58
C VAL A 212 -3.59 2.40 -14.74
N SER A 213 -4.01 1.18 -15.10
CA SER A 213 -3.50 -0.04 -14.49
C SER A 213 -2.12 -0.33 -15.09
N VAL A 214 -1.10 -0.40 -14.23
CA VAL A 214 0.26 -0.78 -14.60
C VAL A 214 0.60 -2.09 -13.90
N SER A 215 0.73 -3.17 -14.67
CA SER A 215 1.06 -4.51 -14.18
C SER A 215 2.40 -4.99 -14.72
N VAL A 216 2.91 -6.07 -14.15
CA VAL A 216 4.08 -6.78 -14.68
C VAL A 216 3.60 -8.12 -15.24
N GLN A 217 4.08 -8.49 -16.43
CA GLN A 217 3.77 -9.79 -17.00
C GLN A 217 4.15 -10.91 -16.01
N ASP A 218 3.28 -11.90 -15.85
CA ASP A 218 3.42 -13.05 -14.95
C ASP A 218 3.39 -12.73 -13.43
N ILE A 219 3.22 -11.46 -13.02
CA ILE A 219 2.89 -11.09 -11.64
C ILE A 219 1.44 -10.62 -11.61
N ASN A 220 0.57 -11.40 -10.95
CA ASN A 220 -0.87 -11.12 -10.86
C ASN A 220 -1.18 -10.00 -9.85
N TYR A 221 -0.58 -8.84 -10.06
CA TYR A 221 -0.80 -7.63 -9.27
C TYR A 221 -0.52 -6.39 -10.13
N ASN A 222 -1.40 -5.41 -10.03
CA ASN A 222 -1.24 -4.14 -10.71
C ASN A 222 -1.23 -2.98 -9.69
N VAL A 223 -0.50 -1.93 -10.04
CA VAL A 223 -0.65 -0.61 -9.41
C VAL A 223 -1.51 0.28 -10.30
N THR A 224 -1.94 1.41 -9.77
CA THR A 224 -2.74 2.39 -10.50
C THR A 224 -2.05 3.74 -10.52
N THR A 225 -2.11 4.47 -11.63
CA THR A 225 -1.51 5.80 -11.70
C THR A 225 -2.26 6.83 -10.85
N SER A 226 -1.50 7.76 -10.27
CA SER A 226 -2.03 8.90 -9.51
C SER A 226 -2.74 9.92 -10.41
N ARG A 227 -3.34 10.96 -9.80
CA ARG A 227 -3.89 12.15 -10.51
C ARG A 227 -2.92 12.83 -11.48
N ARG A 228 -1.61 12.64 -11.29
CA ARG A 228 -0.54 13.19 -12.14
C ARG A 228 -0.04 12.18 -13.18
N GLY A 229 -0.72 11.05 -13.32
CA GLY A 229 -0.32 9.94 -14.17
C GLY A 229 0.91 9.17 -13.68
N GLU A 230 1.32 9.36 -12.42
CA GLU A 230 2.53 8.74 -11.87
C GLU A 230 2.23 7.33 -11.37
N TYR A 231 3.14 6.39 -11.59
CA TYR A 231 3.10 5.06 -10.97
C TYR A 231 4.43 4.72 -10.31
N TRP A 232 4.36 3.81 -9.33
CA TRP A 232 5.51 3.19 -8.67
C TRP A 232 5.23 1.69 -8.56
N ARG A 233 6.14 0.87 -9.06
CA ARG A 233 6.06 -0.59 -9.02
C ARG A 233 7.34 -1.11 -8.39
N LEU A 234 7.29 -1.42 -7.10
CA LEU A 234 8.40 -2.06 -6.41
C LEU A 234 8.67 -3.43 -7.03
N LEU A 235 9.94 -3.72 -7.33
CA LEU A 235 10.39 -4.95 -7.97
C LEU A 235 11.80 -5.27 -7.49
N LEU A 236 12.08 -6.56 -7.37
CA LEU A 236 13.44 -7.05 -7.19
C LEU A 236 14.28 -6.87 -8.48
N PRO A 237 15.61 -6.98 -8.41
CA PRO A 237 16.45 -6.96 -9.59
C PRO A 237 16.08 -8.07 -10.57
N GLY A 238 15.93 -7.72 -11.85
CA GLY A 238 15.46 -8.65 -12.87
C GLY A 238 15.05 -7.93 -14.16
N THR A 239 14.67 -8.71 -15.18
CA THR A 239 14.08 -8.22 -16.42
C THR A 239 12.60 -8.53 -16.42
N TYR A 240 11.79 -7.53 -16.74
CA TYR A 240 10.33 -7.61 -16.67
C TYR A 240 9.69 -6.92 -17.88
N THR A 241 8.45 -7.31 -18.19
CA THR A 241 7.61 -6.58 -19.15
C THR A 241 6.53 -5.82 -18.38
N LEU A 242 6.58 -4.49 -18.40
CA LEU A 242 5.49 -3.65 -17.91
C LEU A 242 4.35 -3.68 -18.91
N VAL A 243 3.11 -3.74 -18.41
CA VAL A 243 1.89 -3.68 -19.21
C VAL A 243 1.00 -2.57 -18.65
N ALA A 244 0.73 -1.53 -19.44
CA ALA A 244 -0.18 -0.45 -19.08
C ALA A 244 -1.51 -0.58 -19.83
N LYS A 245 -2.62 -0.50 -19.08
CA LYS A 245 -3.99 -0.65 -19.61
C LYS A 245 -4.90 0.43 -19.02
N ALA A 246 -5.65 1.09 -19.91
CA ALA A 246 -6.68 2.06 -19.54
C ALA A 246 -7.88 1.93 -20.47
N TYR A 247 -9.07 2.26 -19.98
CA TYR A 247 -10.28 2.28 -20.80
C TYR A 247 -10.13 3.30 -21.94
N GLY A 248 -10.46 2.89 -23.16
CA GLY A 248 -10.36 3.76 -24.35
C GLY A 248 -8.97 3.83 -24.99
N TYR A 249 -8.00 3.06 -24.50
CA TYR A 249 -6.63 3.03 -25.01
C TYR A 249 -6.20 1.60 -25.39
N GLU A 250 -5.29 1.49 -26.36
CA GLU A 250 -4.61 0.23 -26.65
C GLU A 250 -3.59 -0.09 -25.55
N PRO A 251 -3.50 -1.35 -25.09
CA PRO A 251 -2.48 -1.76 -24.13
C PRO A 251 -1.08 -1.48 -24.65
N THR A 252 -0.19 -1.02 -23.76
CA THR A 252 1.22 -0.81 -24.07
C THR A 252 2.07 -1.76 -23.26
N GLU A 253 3.01 -2.45 -23.93
CA GLU A 253 3.96 -3.36 -23.31
C GLU A 253 5.38 -2.80 -23.48
N GLN A 254 6.18 -2.84 -22.42
CA GLN A 254 7.54 -2.31 -22.42
C GLN A 254 8.44 -3.17 -21.53
N GLU A 255 9.50 -3.73 -22.13
CA GLU A 255 10.55 -4.41 -21.39
C GLU A 255 11.36 -3.39 -20.58
N ILE A 256 11.67 -3.74 -19.33
CA ILE A 256 12.49 -2.96 -18.41
C ILE A 256 13.51 -3.87 -17.70
N VAL A 257 14.64 -3.27 -17.30
CA VAL A 257 15.64 -3.92 -16.46
C VAL A 257 15.70 -3.18 -15.12
N ILE A 258 15.54 -3.93 -14.04
CA ILE A 258 15.69 -3.45 -12.66
C ILE A 258 17.07 -3.87 -12.16
N VAL A 259 17.87 -2.88 -11.76
CA VAL A 259 19.20 -3.09 -11.21
C VAL A 259 19.15 -2.81 -9.71
N ASN A 260 19.84 -3.65 -8.94
CA ASN A 260 19.90 -3.54 -7.48
C ASN A 260 20.36 -2.14 -7.03
N GLY A 261 19.72 -1.59 -6.00
CA GLY A 261 20.05 -0.29 -5.41
C GLY A 261 19.66 0.93 -6.26
N THR A 262 18.88 0.74 -7.34
CA THR A 262 18.39 1.84 -8.18
C THR A 262 16.91 1.72 -8.49
N VAL A 263 16.26 2.86 -8.77
CA VAL A 263 14.92 2.89 -9.37
C VAL A 263 15.04 3.19 -10.86
N THR A 264 14.42 2.35 -11.69
CA THR A 264 14.35 2.56 -13.13
C THR A 264 13.18 3.49 -13.45
N ARG A 265 13.45 4.64 -14.09
CA ARG A 265 12.38 5.49 -14.64
C ARG A 265 11.96 4.98 -16.01
N GLN A 266 10.69 4.63 -16.16
CA GLN A 266 10.09 4.20 -17.42
C GLN A 266 8.75 4.92 -17.63
N ASP A 267 8.74 5.95 -18.47
CA ASP A 267 7.50 6.61 -18.87
C ASP A 267 6.81 5.77 -19.97
N LEU A 268 5.48 5.73 -19.96
CA LEU A 268 4.67 4.91 -20.87
C LEU A 268 3.68 5.81 -21.63
N LYS A 269 3.44 5.50 -22.90
CA LYS A 269 2.50 6.24 -23.75
C LYS A 269 1.44 5.31 -24.29
N LEU A 270 0.17 5.66 -24.08
CA LEU A 270 -0.96 4.87 -24.55
C LEU A 270 -1.59 5.52 -25.79
N ASN A 271 -1.83 4.72 -26.82
CA ASN A 271 -2.53 5.19 -28.02
C ASN A 271 -4.05 5.11 -27.80
N PRO A 272 -4.81 6.20 -28.02
CA PRO A 272 -6.26 6.16 -27.90
C PRO A 272 -6.86 5.26 -29.00
N ILE A 273 -7.84 4.44 -28.63
CA ILE A 273 -8.61 3.64 -29.58
C ILE A 273 -9.53 4.59 -30.33
N ASN A 274 -9.22 4.88 -31.59
CA ASN A 274 -10.12 5.63 -32.47
C ASN A 274 -11.42 4.84 -32.66
N LYS A 275 -12.46 5.17 -31.90
CA LYS A 275 -13.82 4.77 -32.26
C LYS A 275 -14.18 5.55 -33.52
N VAL A 276 -14.11 4.88 -34.68
CA VAL A 276 -14.90 5.33 -35.83
C VAL A 276 -16.35 5.20 -35.38
N VAL A 277 -16.91 6.28 -34.86
CA VAL A 277 -18.36 6.42 -34.76
C VAL A 277 -18.79 6.58 -36.21
N GLU A 278 -19.18 5.48 -36.86
CA GLU A 278 -20.04 5.57 -38.03
C GLU A 278 -21.32 6.25 -37.56
N ALA A 279 -21.34 7.57 -37.66
CA ALA A 279 -22.55 8.35 -37.56
C ALA A 279 -23.40 7.91 -38.75
N THR A 280 -24.26 6.90 -38.54
CA THR A 280 -25.36 6.62 -39.45
C THR A 280 -26.27 7.85 -39.36
N THR A 281 -26.04 8.82 -40.23
CA THR A 281 -26.89 9.99 -40.42
C THR A 281 -28.25 9.51 -40.88
N LEU A 282 -29.16 9.23 -39.94
CA LEU A 282 -30.59 9.28 -40.21
C LEU A 282 -30.97 10.75 -40.30
N LEU A 283 -31.02 11.24 -41.54
CA LEU A 283 -31.64 12.51 -41.89
C LEU A 283 -33.12 12.45 -41.51
N THR A 284 -33.49 13.05 -40.38
CA THR A 284 -34.86 13.50 -40.12
C THR A 284 -34.85 15.02 -39.99
N THR A 285 -35.43 15.65 -41.00
CA THR A 285 -35.70 17.08 -41.07
C THR A 285 -36.91 17.42 -40.19
N ALA A 286 -36.73 18.33 -39.24
CA ALA A 286 -37.82 19.12 -38.65
C ALA A 286 -37.28 20.43 -38.05
N PRO A 287 -38.10 21.50 -37.97
CA PRO A 287 -37.65 22.87 -38.22
C PRO A 287 -37.17 23.64 -36.98
N SER A 288 -36.40 24.68 -37.30
CA SER A 288 -35.88 25.74 -36.44
C SER A 288 -36.96 26.47 -35.63
N THR A 289 -36.73 26.60 -34.32
CA THR A 289 -37.25 27.70 -33.51
C THR A 289 -36.11 28.30 -32.69
N THR A 290 -35.84 29.57 -32.96
CA THR A 290 -34.86 30.43 -32.31
C THR A 290 -35.39 30.88 -30.94
N THR A 291 -34.56 30.77 -29.89
CA THR A 291 -34.69 31.64 -28.71
C THR A 291 -33.30 31.87 -28.12
N THR A 292 -33.00 33.15 -27.84
CA THR A 292 -31.69 33.69 -27.48
C THR A 292 -31.56 33.90 -25.96
N THR A 293 -30.32 33.82 -25.48
CA THR A 293 -29.73 34.37 -24.22
C THR A 293 -30.14 33.65 -22.92
N THR A 294 -29.22 33.25 -22.03
CA THR A 294 -28.23 34.12 -21.36
C THR A 294 -27.03 33.33 -20.79
N THR A 295 -25.85 33.90 -20.99
CA THR A 295 -24.53 33.51 -20.46
C THR A 295 -24.47 33.66 -18.93
N THR A 296 -23.94 32.65 -18.23
CA THR A 296 -23.36 32.85 -16.89
C THR A 296 -22.01 32.16 -16.83
N THR A 297 -20.96 32.97 -16.77
CA THR A 297 -19.57 32.60 -16.48
C THR A 297 -19.45 32.09 -15.04
N THR A 298 -18.94 30.88 -14.87
CA THR A 298 -18.36 30.42 -13.60
C THR A 298 -16.88 30.14 -13.80
N ALA A 299 -16.08 30.86 -13.02
CA ALA A 299 -14.62 30.85 -13.03
C ALA A 299 -14.06 29.45 -12.77
N LYS A 300 -13.03 29.10 -13.55
CA LYS A 300 -12.17 27.94 -13.38
C LYS A 300 -11.28 28.18 -12.15
N PRO A 301 -11.14 27.23 -11.22
CA PRO A 301 -10.11 27.34 -10.18
C PRO A 301 -8.73 27.22 -10.83
N GLU A 302 -7.87 28.21 -10.62
CA GLU A 302 -6.44 28.13 -10.96
C GLU A 302 -5.75 27.12 -10.04
N LEU A 303 -4.93 26.25 -10.64
CA LEU A 303 -4.01 25.37 -9.94
C LEU A 303 -2.91 26.22 -9.28
N PRO A 304 -2.51 25.95 -8.02
CA PRO A 304 -1.33 26.60 -7.45
C PRO A 304 -0.09 26.23 -8.26
N GLU A 305 0.70 27.25 -8.61
CA GLU A 305 1.94 27.13 -9.36
C GLU A 305 2.92 26.11 -8.73
N GLU A 306 3.53 25.35 -9.63
CA GLU A 306 4.63 24.41 -9.43
C GLU A 306 5.67 24.88 -8.41
N LYS A 307 5.87 24.11 -7.32
CA LYS A 307 7.21 23.79 -6.75
C LYS A 307 7.18 22.48 -5.95
N GLY A 308 6.70 21.40 -6.56
CA GLY A 308 6.79 20.06 -6.00
C GLY A 308 7.67 19.15 -6.85
N PHE A 309 8.85 18.80 -6.33
CA PHE A 309 9.70 17.67 -6.76
C PHE A 309 10.65 17.82 -7.97
N VAL A 310 10.91 19.03 -8.48
CA VAL A 310 12.01 19.25 -9.45
C VAL A 310 13.38 19.47 -8.78
N THR A 311 13.41 19.70 -7.47
CA THR A 311 14.67 19.84 -6.70
C THR A 311 15.05 18.51 -6.05
N LYS A 312 16.27 18.03 -6.34
CA LYS A 312 16.90 16.95 -5.55
C LYS A 312 16.89 17.34 -4.06
N PRO A 313 16.55 16.42 -3.14
CA PRO A 313 16.64 16.70 -1.72
C PRO A 313 18.10 16.98 -1.33
N GLU A 314 18.36 18.13 -0.72
CA GLU A 314 19.62 18.40 0.00
C GLU A 314 19.48 17.84 1.41
N PHE A 315 20.17 16.73 1.70
CA PHE A 315 20.36 16.27 3.06
C PHE A 315 21.55 17.03 3.66
N LYS A 316 21.30 17.85 4.68
CA LYS A 316 22.35 18.40 5.53
C LYS A 316 22.56 17.46 6.71
N TYR A 317 23.75 16.85 6.79
CA TYR A 317 24.23 16.06 7.92
C TYR A 317 24.54 16.95 9.12
#